data_AF-A0A8T6DK21-F1
#
_entry.id   AF-A0A8T6DK21-F1
#
_cell.length_a   1.000
_cell.length_b   1.000
_cell.length_c   1.000
_cell.angle_alpha   90.00
_cell.angle_beta   90.00
_cell.angle_gamma   90.00
#
_symmetry.space_group_name_H-M   'P 1'
#
loop_
_entity.id
_entity.type
_entity.pdbx_description
1 polymer ?
#
loop_
_entity_poly.entity_id
_entity_poly.type
_entity_poly.pdbx_seq_one_letter_code
_entity_poly.pdbx_strand_id
1 'polypeptide(L)'
;MAHAAGVDEETMFIFNTFSFLIWGALVMWMCAGFTMLESGSVRTKNASTICLKNIGIYSIAGLAYFVIGYNLMYVDIVGGFIGSFNLMYQSSAEELALLGGDESATAAVIG
;
A
#
# COMPACT_ATOMS: atom_id res chain seq x y z
N MET A 1 14.75 31.41 -23.11
CA MET A 1 13.44 30.79 -23.45
C MET A 1 13.61 29.30 -23.23
N ALA A 2 13.02 28.61 -22.26
CA ALA A 2 11.76 28.82 -21.56
C ALA A 2 11.94 28.90 -20.04
N HIS A 3 11.10 29.70 -19.41
CA HIS A 3 10.85 29.70 -17.98
C HIS A 3 10.03 28.43 -17.69
N ALA A 4 10.68 27.34 -17.29
CA ALA A 4 9.98 26.28 -16.59
C ALA A 4 9.59 26.87 -15.24
N ALA A 5 8.32 27.30 -15.12
CA ALA A 5 7.76 27.75 -13.86
C ALA A 5 8.03 26.65 -12.83
N GLY A 6 8.86 26.94 -11.83
CA GLY A 6 9.14 26.01 -10.74
C GLY A 6 7.79 25.66 -10.12
N VAL A 7 7.42 24.39 -10.19
CA VAL A 7 6.23 23.91 -9.50
C VAL A 7 6.53 24.09 -8.02
N ASP A 8 5.67 24.83 -7.32
CA ASP A 8 5.80 25.07 -5.89
C ASP A 8 5.78 23.73 -5.12
N GLU A 9 6.57 23.60 -4.05
CA GLU A 9 6.71 22.35 -3.30
C GLU A 9 5.35 21.84 -2.77
N GLU A 10 4.46 22.76 -2.37
CA GLU A 10 3.11 22.43 -1.94
C GLU A 10 2.29 21.82 -3.08
N THR A 11 2.45 22.38 -4.29
CA THR A 11 1.77 21.90 -5.50
C THR A 11 2.28 20.52 -5.89
N MET A 12 3.59 20.27 -5.79
CA MET A 12 4.16 18.94 -6.02
C MET A 12 3.64 17.91 -5.02
N PHE A 13 3.61 18.25 -3.72
CA PHE A 13 3.12 17.35 -2.68
C PHE A 13 1.64 16.96 -2.89
N ILE A 14 0.80 17.96 -3.19
CA ILE A 14 -0.63 17.75 -3.45
C ILE A 14 -0.82 16.83 -4.65
N PHE A 15 -0.16 17.11 -5.79
CA PHE A 15 -0.33 16.29 -6.99
C PHE A 15 0.25 14.89 -6.85
N ASN A 16 1.38 14.71 -6.15
CA ASN A 16 1.95 13.40 -5.90
C ASN A 16 1.02 12.55 -5.01
N THR A 17 0.53 13.11 -3.91
CA THR A 17 -0.40 12.41 -3.00
C THR A 17 -1.72 12.11 -3.69
N PHE A 18 -2.29 13.09 -4.39
CA PHE A 18 -3.52 12.89 -5.16
C PHE A 18 -3.35 11.80 -6.22
N SER A 19 -2.23 11.81 -6.94
CA SER A 19 -1.92 10.76 -7.93
C SER A 19 -1.86 9.39 -7.27
N PHE A 20 -1.18 9.23 -6.13
CA PHE A 20 -1.14 7.95 -5.41
C PHE A 20 -2.53 7.45 -5.00
N LEU A 21 -3.43 8.33 -4.57
CA LEU A 21 -4.80 7.96 -4.21
C LEU A 21 -5.63 7.52 -5.43
N ILE A 22 -5.51 8.24 -6.55
CA ILE A 22 -6.22 7.89 -7.80
C ILE A 22 -5.69 6.58 -8.37
N TRP A 23 -4.37 6.40 -8.45
CA TRP A 23 -3.77 5.14 -8.89
C TRP A 23 -4.15 3.99 -7.96
N GLY A 24 -4.17 4.21 -6.64
CA GLY A 24 -4.68 3.24 -5.67
C GLY A 24 -6.12 2.83 -5.95
N ALA A 25 -7.03 3.79 -6.17
CA ALA A 25 -8.42 3.51 -6.50
C ALA A 25 -8.60 2.75 -7.83
N LEU A 26 -7.78 3.06 -8.85
CA LEU A 26 -7.78 2.36 -10.14
C LEU A 26 -7.30 0.90 -10.02
N VAL A 27 -6.32 0.62 -9.16
CA VAL A 27 -5.90 -0.76 -8.87
C VAL A 27 -7.04 -1.53 -8.21
N MET A 28 -7.79 -0.90 -7.29
CA MET A 28 -8.94 -1.55 -6.66
C MET A 28 -10.05 -1.87 -7.67
N TRP A 29 -10.23 -1.02 -8.69
CA TRP A 29 -11.16 -1.24 -9.79
C TRP A 29 -10.79 -2.47 -10.65
N MET A 30 -9.50 -2.79 -10.75
CA MET A 30 -9.00 -3.93 -11.51
C MET A 30 -9.54 -5.26 -10.96
N CYS A 31 -9.60 -5.40 -9.64
CA CYS A 31 -10.14 -6.60 -8.97
C CYS A 31 -11.65 -6.77 -9.23
N ALA A 32 -12.41 -5.67 -9.30
CA ALA A 32 -13.81 -5.70 -9.71
C ALA A 32 -13.98 -6.11 -11.19
N GLY A 33 -13.10 -5.62 -12.07
CA GLY A 33 -13.08 -5.99 -13.48
C GLY A 33 -12.86 -7.50 -13.72
N PHE A 34 -11.88 -8.10 -13.05
CA PHE A 34 -11.63 -9.55 -13.15
C PHE A 34 -12.76 -10.40 -12.56
N THR A 35 -13.36 -9.96 -11.45
CA THR A 35 -14.53 -10.63 -10.87
C THR A 35 -15.71 -10.69 -11.84
N MET A 36 -15.91 -9.63 -12.64
CA MET A 36 -16.97 -9.58 -13.64
C MET A 36 -16.70 -10.51 -14.84
N LEU A 37 -15.43 -10.64 -15.26
CA LEU A 37 -15.03 -11.56 -16.34
C LEU A 37 -15.16 -13.04 -15.92
N GLU A 38 -14.80 -13.36 -14.68
CA GLU A 38 -14.90 -14.73 -14.14
C GLU A 38 -16.34 -15.14 -13.81
N SER A 39 -17.20 -14.20 -13.42
CA SER A 39 -18.62 -14.50 -13.20
C SER A 39 -19.40 -14.63 -14.51
N GLY A 40 -18.99 -13.93 -15.58
CA GLY A 40 -19.62 -13.99 -16.90
C GLY A 40 -19.29 -15.24 -17.72
N SER A 41 -18.17 -15.91 -17.45
CA SER A 41 -17.74 -17.14 -18.15
C SER A 41 -18.32 -18.42 -17.55
N VAL A 42 -19.17 -18.32 -16.51
CA VAL A 42 -19.70 -19.47 -15.77
C VAL A 42 -21.22 -19.51 -15.83
N ARG A 43 -21.76 -20.73 -15.83
CA ARG A 43 -23.21 -20.98 -15.90
C ARG A 43 -23.92 -20.20 -14.78
N THR A 44 -24.99 -19.49 -15.15
CA THR A 44 -25.78 -18.58 -14.29
C THR A 44 -26.12 -19.13 -12.91
N LYS A 45 -26.39 -20.43 -12.79
CA LYS A 45 -26.67 -21.10 -11.50
C LYS A 45 -25.54 -21.02 -10.47
N ASN A 46 -24.29 -20.82 -10.89
CA ASN A 46 -23.10 -20.79 -10.04
C ASN A 46 -22.38 -19.42 -10.04
N ALA A 47 -22.87 -18.44 -10.80
CA ALA A 47 -22.21 -17.15 -10.97
C ALA A 47 -22.06 -16.39 -9.64
N SER A 48 -23.09 -16.42 -8.78
CA SER A 48 -23.07 -15.76 -7.47
C SER A 48 -22.02 -16.33 -6.52
N THR A 49 -21.81 -17.65 -6.54
CA THR A 49 -20.81 -18.31 -5.68
C THR A 49 -19.38 -17.95 -6.10
N ILE A 50 -19.15 -17.71 -7.39
CA ILE A 50 -17.82 -17.38 -7.92
C ILE A 50 -17.49 -15.91 -7.67
N CYS A 51 -18.46 -15.02 -7.86
CA CYS A 51 -18.34 -13.62 -7.48
C CYS A 51 -17.97 -13.46 -5.98
N LEU A 52 -18.63 -14.23 -5.10
CA LEU A 52 -18.36 -14.21 -3.67
C LEU A 52 -16.93 -14.67 -3.33
N LYS A 53 -16.40 -15.67 -4.05
CA LYS A 53 -15.02 -16.14 -3.84
C LYS A 53 -14.00 -15.07 -4.22
N ASN A 54 -14.19 -14.38 -5.34
CA ASN A 54 -13.23 -13.39 -5.83
C ASN A 54 -13.21 -12.14 -4.92
N ILE A 55 -14.39 -11.65 -4.50
CA ILE A 55 -14.49 -10.55 -3.52
C ILE A 55 -13.95 -10.99 -2.14
N GLY A 56 -14.20 -12.24 -1.75
CA GLY A 56 -13.72 -12.80 -0.49
C GLY A 56 -12.19 -12.88 -0.39
N ILE A 57 -11.49 -13.36 -1.42
CA ILE A 57 -10.03 -13.39 -1.39
C ILE A 57 -9.44 -11.98 -1.41
N TYR A 58 -10.11 -11.05 -2.09
CA TYR A 58 -9.66 -9.68 -2.20
C TYR A 58 -9.74 -8.91 -0.87
N SER A 59 -10.84 -9.06 -0.14
CA SER A 59 -10.99 -8.45 1.19
C SER A 59 -10.03 -9.05 2.21
N ILE A 60 -9.82 -10.37 2.18
CA ILE A 60 -8.87 -11.05 3.07
C ILE A 60 -7.43 -10.64 2.73
N ALA A 61 -7.07 -10.52 1.45
CA ALA A 61 -5.75 -10.07 1.04
C ALA A 61 -5.45 -8.63 1.48
N GLY A 62 -6.43 -7.72 1.34
CA GLY A 62 -6.29 -6.34 1.81
C GLY A 62 -6.11 -6.26 3.33
N LEU A 63 -6.88 -7.03 4.10
CA LEU A 63 -6.73 -7.11 5.56
C LEU A 63 -5.40 -7.76 5.97
N ALA A 64 -4.96 -8.82 5.28
CA ALA A 64 -3.66 -9.44 5.55
C ALA A 64 -2.49 -8.50 5.24
N TYR A 65 -2.61 -7.68 4.19
CA TYR A 65 -1.60 -6.65 3.87
C TYR A 65 -1.55 -5.57 4.94
N PHE A 66 -2.71 -5.13 5.45
CA PHE A 66 -2.80 -4.15 6.53
C PHE A 66 -2.18 -4.65 7.84
N VAL A 67 -2.46 -5.90 8.21
CA VAL A 67 -2.00 -6.48 9.48
C VAL A 67 -0.52 -6.84 9.42
N ILE A 68 -0.10 -7.63 8.43
CA ILE A 68 1.25 -8.22 8.38
C ILE A 68 2.04 -7.74 7.15
N GLY A 69 1.38 -7.53 6.02
CA GLY A 69 2.06 -7.30 4.74
C GLY A 69 2.90 -6.02 4.68
N TYR A 70 2.46 -4.93 5.31
CA TYR A 70 3.25 -3.70 5.37
C TYR A 70 4.58 -3.90 6.14
N ASN A 71 4.53 -4.58 7.28
CA ASN A 71 5.73 -4.88 8.07
C ASN A 71 6.66 -5.85 7.34
N LEU A 72 6.09 -6.87 6.69
CA LEU A 72 6.88 -7.86 5.96
C LEU A 72 7.61 -7.27 4.75
N MET A 73 7.04 -6.24 4.11
CA MET A 73 7.57 -5.67 2.87
C MET A 73 8.48 -4.46 3.08
N TYR A 74 8.34 -3.72 4.18
CA TYR A 74 9.06 -2.45 4.38
C TYR A 74 9.83 -2.33 5.69
N VAL A 75 9.67 -3.24 6.66
CA VAL A 75 10.33 -3.15 7.96
C VAL A 75 11.48 -4.15 8.08
N ASP A 76 12.65 -3.66 8.53
CA ASP A 76 13.84 -4.45 8.87
C ASP A 76 14.51 -5.20 7.71
N ILE A 77 14.62 -4.57 6.53
CA ILE A 77 15.35 -5.15 5.39
C ILE A 77 16.85 -4.84 5.50
N VAL A 78 17.54 -5.48 6.44
CA VAL A 78 19.01 -5.48 6.48
C VAL A 78 19.52 -6.52 5.48
N GLY A 79 19.62 -6.14 4.20
CA GLY A 79 20.28 -6.93 3.15
C GLY A 79 19.59 -8.25 2.76
N GLY A 80 18.33 -8.47 3.15
CA GLY A 80 17.55 -9.68 2.87
C GLY A 80 16.38 -9.50 1.90
N PHE A 81 15.71 -10.61 1.55
CA PHE A 81 14.50 -10.64 0.70
C PHE A 81 13.18 -10.58 1.51
N ILE A 82 13.25 -10.68 2.85
CA ILE A 82 12.08 -10.81 3.74
C ILE A 82 12.26 -9.86 4.92
N GLY A 83 11.25 -9.01 5.19
CA GLY A 83 11.18 -8.15 6.37
C GLY A 83 10.75 -8.91 7.65
N SER A 84 10.57 -8.19 8.75
CA SER A 84 10.28 -8.81 10.04
C SER A 84 8.82 -9.27 10.19
N PHE A 85 8.61 -10.46 10.78
CA PHE A 85 7.28 -11.00 11.07
C PHE A 85 6.70 -10.35 12.33
N ASN A 86 6.11 -9.17 12.16
CA ASN A 86 5.32 -8.51 13.21
C ASN A 86 3.85 -8.40 12.79
N LEU A 87 2.96 -8.60 13.76
CA LEU A 87 1.50 -8.65 13.55
C LEU A 87 0.88 -7.27 13.32
N MET A 88 1.58 -6.20 13.67
CA MET A 88 1.15 -4.81 13.56
C MET A 88 2.40 -3.96 13.36
N TYR A 89 2.24 -2.75 12.79
CA TYR A 89 3.31 -1.78 12.75
C TYR A 89 3.81 -1.51 14.16
N GLN A 90 5.00 -2.00 14.46
CA GLN A 90 5.68 -1.72 15.71
C GLN A 90 6.75 -0.71 15.36
N SER A 91 6.61 0.51 15.88
CA SER A 91 7.59 1.58 15.67
C SER A 91 8.96 1.03 16.03
N SER A 92 9.92 1.11 15.11
CA SER A 92 11.30 0.72 15.37
C SER A 92 11.85 1.54 16.55
N ALA A 93 12.88 1.02 17.22
CA ALA A 93 13.52 1.72 18.35
C ALA A 93 13.96 3.15 17.99
N GLU A 94 14.21 3.41 16.71
CA GLU A 94 14.65 4.68 16.12
C GLU A 94 13.50 5.68 15.99
N GLU A 95 12.29 5.25 15.61
CA GLU A 95 11.10 6.12 15.57
C GLU A 95 10.58 6.48 16.97
N LEU A 96 10.72 5.56 17.93
CA LEU A 96 10.39 5.83 19.34
C LEU A 96 11.35 6.85 19.96
N ALA A 97 12.63 6.87 19.52
CA ALA A 97 13.62 7.86 19.93
C ALA A 97 13.37 9.25 19.33
N LEU A 98 12.94 9.31 18.06
CA LEU A 98 12.53 10.55 17.39
C LEU A 98 11.29 11.19 18.03
N LEU A 99 10.31 10.40 18.44
CA LEU A 99 9.13 10.87 19.19
C LEU A 99 9.48 11.35 20.61
N GLY A 100 10.60 10.87 21.17
CA GLY A 100 11.14 11.30 22.46
C GLY A 100 11.97 12.58 22.42
N GLY A 101 12.25 13.13 21.23
CA GLY A 101 12.93 14.41 21.05
C GLY A 101 14.46 14.36 20.87
N ASP A 102 15.04 13.21 20.50
CA ASP A 102 16.46 13.14 20.13
C ASP A 102 16.66 13.34 18.61
N GLU A 103 17.14 14.53 18.22
CA GLU A 103 17.42 14.91 16.82
C GLU A 103 18.59 14.13 16.20
N SER A 104 19.30 13.28 16.95
CA SER A 104 20.40 12.45 16.41
C SER A 104 19.92 11.29 15.52
N ALA A 105 18.63 10.94 15.52
CA ALA A 105 18.09 9.77 14.84
C ALA A 105 17.53 10.05 13.42
N THR A 106 17.43 11.31 13.00
CA THR A 106 16.98 11.68 11.64
C THR A 106 17.91 11.16 10.54
N ALA A 107 19.21 11.02 10.80
CA ALA A 107 20.17 10.53 9.81
C ALA A 107 20.08 9.02 9.54
N ALA A 108 19.51 8.23 10.46
CA ALA A 108 19.36 6.78 10.29
C ALA A 108 18.07 6.39 9.54
N VAL A 109 17.02 7.22 9.67
CA VAL A 109 15.70 6.94 9.07
C VAL A 109 15.62 7.42 7.60
N ILE A 110 16.46 8.38 7.21
CA ILE A 110 16.49 8.96 5.83
C ILE A 110 17.63 8.33 4.98
N GLY A 111 18.34 7.33 5.51
CA GLY A 111 19.41 6.60 4.83
C GLY A 111 18.90 5.55 3.86
#